data_AF-A0A9P8KUR8-F1
#
_entry.id   AF-A0A9P8KUR8-F1
#
_cell.length_a   1.000
_cell.length_b   1.000
_cell.length_c   1.000
_cell.angle_alpha   90.00
_cell.angle_beta   90.00
_cell.angle_gamma   90.00
#
_symmetry.space_group_name_H-M   'P 1'
#
loop_
_entity.id
_entity.type
_entity.pdbx_description
1 polymer ?
#
loop_
_entity_poly.entity_id
_entity_poly.type
_entity_poly.pdbx_seq_one_letter_code
_entity_poly.pdbx_strand_id
1 'polypeptide(L)'
;MNPISRRETSYALGWTRVQTPGPMGAIGLNPDLLKPKPMPDVARGHPSELILYHQGMMPGNLAAVNLVPSTKGAVIVLTNFLALNDTAVWLGQLYLEAYLGVPHRNDYVALSEETVEATLSWYSDVLAELEKNRIPGTVARNLSEYTGRYSNEAETMMMDILLDSGSEPGLKLAFQGLESEIYPLTHSHDDVFTWLVTRNEFARRGRFLMRGLNNAEYFKTNFGPGGHISYMVARSMPRRARKVYAK
;
A
#
# COMPACT_ATOMS: atom_id res chain seq x y z
N MET A 1 39.00 -20.91 -10.53
CA MET A 1 38.53 -19.68 -9.83
C MET A 1 37.12 -19.41 -10.29
N ASN A 2 36.13 -19.46 -9.40
CA ASN A 2 34.76 -19.04 -9.72
C ASN A 2 34.76 -17.52 -10.01
N PRO A 3 34.04 -17.04 -11.02
CA PRO A 3 33.91 -15.61 -11.25
C PRO A 3 33.26 -14.98 -10.01
N ILE A 4 33.92 -13.98 -9.44
CA ILE A 4 33.40 -13.15 -8.35
C ILE A 4 32.11 -12.50 -8.87
N SER A 5 30.96 -12.96 -8.38
CA SER A 5 29.67 -12.33 -8.65
C SER A 5 29.75 -10.87 -8.19
N ARG A 6 29.59 -9.94 -9.13
CA ARG A 6 29.66 -8.50 -8.92
C ARG A 6 28.26 -8.03 -8.51
N ARG A 7 28.05 -7.67 -7.24
CA ARG A 7 26.81 -7.02 -6.73
C ARG A 7 25.59 -7.93 -6.70
N GLU A 8 25.70 -9.04 -5.98
CA GLU A 8 24.58 -9.96 -5.75
C GLU A 8 23.51 -9.33 -4.85
N THR A 9 22.25 -9.44 -5.26
CA THR A 9 21.06 -9.20 -4.42
C THR A 9 20.18 -10.44 -4.43
N SER A 10 19.83 -10.96 -3.25
CA SER A 10 19.01 -12.16 -3.09
C SER A 10 18.11 -12.05 -1.86
N TYR A 11 17.03 -12.85 -1.79
CA TYR A 11 16.13 -12.87 -0.63
C TYR A 11 15.89 -14.31 -0.17
N ALA A 12 16.05 -14.58 1.12
CA ALA A 12 15.74 -15.86 1.73
C ALA A 12 15.47 -15.70 3.23
N LEU A 13 14.58 -16.54 3.78
CA LEU A 13 14.31 -16.63 5.23
C LEU A 13 13.99 -15.28 5.91
N GLY A 14 13.29 -14.38 5.23
CA GLY A 14 12.98 -13.07 5.81
C GLY A 14 14.18 -12.12 5.87
N TRP A 15 15.17 -12.29 4.99
CA TRP A 15 16.30 -11.37 4.86
C TRP A 15 16.60 -11.11 3.40
N THR A 16 16.81 -9.84 3.08
CA THR A 16 17.45 -9.46 1.83
C THR A 16 18.95 -9.38 2.05
N ARG A 17 19.70 -9.98 1.12
CA ARG A 17 21.14 -9.87 1.03
C ARG A 17 21.47 -8.91 -0.10
N VAL A 18 22.43 -8.02 0.12
CA VAL A 18 23.01 -7.16 -0.92
C VAL A 18 24.53 -7.06 -0.73
N GLN A 19 25.27 -6.97 -1.84
CA GLN A 19 26.67 -6.51 -1.84
C GLN A 19 26.72 -5.04 -2.29
N THR A 20 27.20 -4.16 -1.43
CA THR A 20 27.39 -2.75 -1.78
C THR A 20 28.63 -2.56 -2.68
N PRO A 21 28.73 -1.47 -3.47
CA PRO A 21 27.67 -0.53 -3.78
C PRO A 21 26.53 -1.21 -4.55
N GLY A 22 25.30 -0.98 -4.11
CA GLY A 22 24.11 -1.56 -4.70
C GLY A 22 22.81 -1.01 -4.10
N PRO A 23 21.69 -1.13 -4.81
CA PRO A 23 20.42 -0.58 -4.36
C PRO A 23 19.85 -1.40 -3.19
N MET A 24 19.36 -0.70 -2.17
CA MET A 24 18.65 -1.29 -1.04
C MET A 24 17.21 -0.80 -1.07
N GLY A 25 16.23 -1.70 -1.12
CA GLY A 25 14.81 -1.32 -1.17
C GLY A 25 13.88 -2.34 -1.82
N ALA A 26 14.42 -3.47 -2.30
CA ALA A 26 13.69 -4.48 -3.07
C ALA A 26 12.38 -4.99 -2.45
N ILE A 27 12.22 -4.90 -1.13
CA ILE A 27 11.06 -5.39 -0.38
C ILE A 27 10.20 -4.25 0.20
N GLY A 28 10.24 -3.03 -0.36
CA GLY A 28 9.75 -1.79 0.30
C GLY A 28 9.03 -0.82 -0.62
N LEU A 29 8.67 0.35 -0.08
CA LEU A 29 7.83 1.31 -0.81
C LEU A 29 8.60 2.22 -1.72
N ASN A 30 9.78 2.63 -1.28
CA ASN A 30 10.55 3.66 -1.95
C ASN A 30 10.83 3.37 -3.44
N PRO A 31 11.08 2.12 -3.90
CA PRO A 31 11.23 1.85 -5.33
C PRO A 31 10.01 2.22 -6.15
N ASP A 32 8.79 1.99 -5.62
CA ASP A 32 7.55 2.37 -6.31
C ASP A 32 7.32 3.87 -6.27
N LEU A 33 7.68 4.53 -5.17
CA LEU A 33 7.53 5.98 -4.99
C LEU A 33 8.54 6.79 -5.83
N LEU A 34 9.70 6.23 -6.15
CA LEU A 34 10.71 6.87 -6.99
C LEU A 34 10.49 6.68 -8.49
N LYS A 35 9.55 5.83 -8.92
CA LYS A 35 9.33 5.58 -10.35
C LYS A 35 9.09 6.88 -11.12
N PRO A 36 9.72 7.05 -12.30
CA PRO A 36 10.49 6.05 -13.05
C PRO A 36 11.98 5.94 -12.67
N LYS A 37 12.47 6.70 -11.68
CA LYS A 37 13.87 6.67 -11.25
C LYS A 37 14.18 5.36 -10.50
N PRO A 38 15.39 4.80 -10.68
CA PRO A 38 15.82 3.67 -9.87
C PRO A 38 16.14 4.11 -8.44
N MET A 39 16.11 3.14 -7.51
CA MET A 39 16.73 3.34 -6.18
C MET A 39 18.22 3.68 -6.34
N PRO A 40 18.77 4.58 -5.50
CA PRO A 40 20.20 4.87 -5.52
C PRO A 40 21.02 3.68 -5.01
N ASP A 41 22.25 3.54 -5.53
CA ASP A 41 23.25 2.66 -4.94
C ASP A 41 23.66 3.20 -3.56
N VAL A 42 23.56 2.36 -2.53
CA VAL A 42 24.07 2.63 -1.18
C VAL A 42 25.56 2.35 -1.12
N ALA A 43 26.31 3.17 -0.38
CA ALA A 43 27.76 3.10 -0.16
C ALA A 43 28.60 3.24 -1.45
N ARG A 44 28.22 4.16 -2.33
CA ARG A 44 28.96 4.47 -3.56
C ARG A 44 30.40 4.90 -3.26
N GLY A 45 31.36 4.29 -3.97
CA GLY A 45 32.78 4.61 -3.80
C GLY A 45 33.42 4.04 -2.53
N HIS A 46 32.68 3.26 -1.74
CA HIS A 46 33.20 2.49 -0.61
C HIS A 46 33.57 1.06 -1.04
N PRO A 47 34.55 0.39 -0.39
CA PRO A 47 34.78 -1.04 -0.54
C PRO A 47 33.49 -1.85 -0.40
N SER A 48 33.40 -2.97 -1.14
CA SER A 48 32.19 -3.78 -1.15
C SER A 48 31.94 -4.43 0.20
N GLU A 49 30.76 -4.18 0.77
CA GLU A 49 30.32 -4.76 2.03
C GLU A 49 29.09 -5.64 1.82
N LEU A 50 29.06 -6.77 2.52
CA LEU A 50 27.86 -7.58 2.63
C LEU A 50 26.91 -6.91 3.62
N ILE A 51 25.70 -6.60 3.18
CA ILE A 51 24.63 -6.13 4.05
C ILE A 51 23.48 -7.14 4.02
N LEU A 52 23.03 -7.55 5.20
CA LEU A 52 21.78 -8.30 5.35
C LEU A 52 20.75 -7.34 5.92
N TYR A 53 19.65 -7.13 5.21
CA TYR A 53 18.64 -6.17 5.64
C TYR A 53 17.22 -6.73 5.56
N HIS A 54 16.37 -6.19 6.43
CA HIS A 54 14.94 -6.37 6.35
C HIS A 54 14.25 -5.08 6.72
N GLN A 55 13.00 -4.92 6.30
CA GLN A 55 12.18 -3.79 6.68
C GLN A 55 10.78 -4.26 7.08
N GLY A 56 10.19 -3.52 8.00
CA GLY A 56 8.89 -3.80 8.55
C GLY A 56 7.98 -2.62 8.28
N MET A 57 6.71 -2.92 8.00
CA MET A 57 5.76 -1.89 7.65
C MET A 57 4.37 -2.33 8.01
N MET A 58 3.77 -1.57 8.92
CA MET A 58 2.38 -1.72 9.35
C MET A 58 1.80 -0.33 9.53
N PRO A 59 0.46 -0.17 9.51
CA PRO A 59 -0.14 1.06 9.98
C PRO A 59 0.38 1.43 11.37
N GLY A 60 0.96 2.64 11.49
CA GLY A 60 1.51 3.15 12.73
C GLY A 60 2.95 2.73 13.07
N ASN A 61 3.64 1.95 12.23
CA ASN A 61 5.05 1.59 12.46
C ASN A 61 5.80 1.26 11.17
N LEU A 62 6.98 1.85 10.99
CA LEU A 62 7.98 1.44 10.00
C LEU A 62 9.27 0.99 10.70
N ALA A 63 9.91 -0.03 10.15
CA ALA A 63 11.16 -0.56 10.66
C ALA A 63 12.16 -0.79 9.53
N ALA A 64 13.43 -0.55 9.81
CA ALA A 64 14.54 -0.95 8.96
C ALA A 64 15.64 -1.55 9.83
N VAL A 65 16.13 -2.72 9.43
CA VAL A 65 17.22 -3.43 10.09
C VAL A 65 18.29 -3.70 9.05
N ASN A 66 19.50 -3.23 9.30
CA ASN A 66 20.67 -3.45 8.44
C ASN A 66 21.78 -4.06 9.29
N LEU A 67 22.18 -5.29 8.97
CA LEU A 67 23.26 -6.02 9.63
C LEU A 67 24.51 -5.93 8.76
N VAL A 68 25.65 -5.70 9.40
CA VAL A 68 26.98 -5.60 8.78
C VAL A 68 27.85 -6.74 9.33
N PRO A 69 27.86 -7.92 8.68
CA PRO A 69 28.52 -9.11 9.25
C PRO A 69 30.02 -8.95 9.46
N SER A 70 30.71 -8.19 8.59
CA SER A 70 32.15 -7.95 8.65
C SER A 70 32.57 -7.27 9.97
N THR A 71 31.74 -6.37 10.47
CA THR A 71 31.99 -5.64 11.73
C THR A 71 31.20 -6.17 12.92
N LYS A 72 30.32 -7.16 12.70
CA LYS A 72 29.30 -7.61 13.67
C LYS A 72 28.41 -6.45 14.16
N GLY A 73 28.25 -5.42 13.33
CA GLY A 73 27.44 -4.24 13.63
C GLY A 73 26.02 -4.35 13.10
N ALA A 74 25.16 -3.46 13.60
CA ALA A 74 23.81 -3.29 13.11
C ALA A 74 23.35 -1.84 13.17
N VAL A 75 22.52 -1.45 12.21
CA VAL A 75 21.74 -0.21 12.20
C VAL A 75 20.27 -0.60 12.23
N ILE A 76 19.57 -0.15 13.27
CA ILE A 76 18.15 -0.45 13.45
C ILE A 76 17.40 0.88 13.60
N VAL A 77 16.38 1.07 12.78
CA VAL A 77 15.47 2.22 12.84
C VAL A 77 14.07 1.70 13.06
N LEU A 78 13.39 2.25 14.06
CA LEU A 78 11.99 1.97 14.38
C LEU A 78 11.25 3.29 14.47
N THR A 79 10.10 3.40 13.83
CA THR A 79 9.21 4.56 13.91
C THR A 79 7.85 4.15 14.46
N ASN A 80 7.16 5.07 15.11
CA ASN A 80 5.81 4.86 15.66
C ASN A 80 4.75 5.67 14.91
N PHE A 81 4.96 5.87 13.61
CA PHE A 81 4.05 6.59 12.73
C PHE A 81 4.04 5.95 11.34
N LEU A 82 2.90 6.06 10.66
CA LEU A 82 2.83 5.80 9.23
C LEU A 82 3.25 7.07 8.50
N ALA A 83 4.46 7.08 7.97
CA ALA A 83 5.00 8.23 7.28
C ALA A 83 4.44 8.39 5.86
N LEU A 84 4.75 9.52 5.23
CA LEU A 84 4.41 9.83 3.85
C LEU A 84 5.35 9.14 2.83
N ASN A 85 6.27 8.31 3.29
CA ASN A 85 7.17 7.46 2.50
C ASN A 85 7.69 6.33 3.41
N ASP A 86 8.64 5.52 2.94
CA ASP A 86 9.30 4.54 3.79
C ASP A 86 10.50 5.18 4.52
N THR A 87 10.18 6.05 5.50
CA THR A 87 11.17 6.88 6.21
C THR A 87 12.18 6.04 6.98
N ALA A 88 11.75 4.91 7.57
CA ALA A 88 12.67 4.05 8.32
C ALA A 88 13.79 3.52 7.43
N VAL A 89 13.49 3.18 6.17
CA VAL A 89 14.48 2.74 5.18
C VAL A 89 15.43 3.86 4.79
N TRP A 90 14.93 5.09 4.59
CA TRP A 90 15.79 6.26 4.32
C TRP A 90 16.75 6.56 5.46
N LEU A 91 16.25 6.60 6.69
CA LEU A 91 17.10 6.75 7.87
C LEU A 91 18.07 5.57 8.03
N GLY A 92 17.60 4.34 7.78
CA GLY A 92 18.43 3.15 7.86
C GLY A 92 19.62 3.19 6.90
N GLN A 93 19.39 3.62 5.66
CA GLN A 93 20.46 3.77 4.66
C GLN A 93 21.37 4.97 4.97
N LEU A 94 20.82 6.09 5.44
CA LEU A 94 21.60 7.25 5.91
C LEU A 94 22.56 6.88 7.03
N TYR A 95 22.06 6.20 8.06
CA TYR A 95 22.86 5.76 9.19
C TYR A 95 23.83 4.64 8.80
N LEU A 96 23.47 3.78 7.85
CA LEU A 96 24.38 2.77 7.34
C LEU A 96 25.57 3.40 6.60
N GLU A 97 25.35 4.37 5.72
CA GLU A 97 26.46 5.07 5.05
C GLU A 97 27.33 5.86 6.03
N ALA A 98 26.72 6.40 7.09
CA ALA A 98 27.47 7.01 8.18
C ALA A 98 28.31 5.99 8.95
N TYR A 99 27.72 4.84 9.29
CA TYR A 99 28.36 3.74 10.02
C TYR A 99 29.56 3.15 9.25
N LEU A 100 29.43 2.99 7.92
CA LEU A 100 30.50 2.52 7.04
C LEU A 100 31.56 3.59 6.77
N GLY A 101 31.34 4.87 7.13
CA GLY A 101 32.28 5.94 6.83
C GLY A 101 32.35 6.29 5.34
N VAL A 102 31.23 6.15 4.61
CA VAL A 102 31.16 6.45 3.17
C VAL A 102 31.44 7.93 2.94
N PRO A 103 32.39 8.29 2.06
CA PRO A 103 32.80 9.68 1.84
C PRO A 103 31.77 10.51 1.06
N HIS A 104 31.04 9.88 0.13
CA HIS A 104 30.01 10.51 -0.69
C HIS A 104 28.67 9.82 -0.45
N ARG A 105 27.88 10.38 0.46
CA ARG A 105 26.58 9.83 0.87
C ARG A 105 25.47 10.28 -0.08
N ASN A 106 24.43 9.46 -0.21
CA ASN A 106 23.24 9.87 -0.93
C ASN A 106 22.50 11.00 -0.19
N ASP A 107 21.79 11.85 -0.93
CA ASP A 107 20.92 12.87 -0.36
C ASP A 107 19.55 12.27 0.00
N TYR A 108 19.48 11.65 1.19
CA TYR A 108 18.25 11.04 1.67
C TYR A 108 17.15 12.04 2.02
N VAL A 109 17.49 13.33 2.22
CA VAL A 109 16.48 14.38 2.44
C VAL A 109 15.76 14.66 1.13
N ALA A 110 16.51 14.90 0.05
CA ALA A 110 15.93 15.09 -1.28
C ALA A 110 15.11 13.87 -1.74
N LEU A 111 15.62 12.66 -1.52
CA LEU A 111 14.87 11.42 -1.81
C LEU A 111 13.59 11.29 -0.98
N SER A 112 13.64 11.72 0.29
CA SER A 112 12.46 11.75 1.16
C SER A 112 11.43 12.74 0.64
N GLU A 113 11.82 13.97 0.30
CA GLU A 113 10.93 15.00 -0.24
C GLU A 113 10.26 14.55 -1.55
N GLU A 114 11.03 13.96 -2.47
CA GLU A 114 10.50 13.43 -3.73
C GLU A 114 9.47 12.30 -3.49
N THR A 115 9.77 11.37 -2.59
CA THR A 115 8.86 10.26 -2.27
C THR A 115 7.62 10.71 -1.49
N VAL A 116 7.70 11.80 -0.72
CA VAL A 116 6.55 12.45 -0.08
C VAL A 116 5.62 13.04 -1.13
N GLU A 117 6.15 13.77 -2.10
CA GLU A 117 5.37 14.36 -3.20
C GLU A 117 4.60 13.28 -3.98
N ALA A 118 5.30 12.19 -4.35
CA ALA A 118 4.69 11.05 -5.05
C ALA A 118 3.59 10.35 -4.24
N THR A 119 3.69 10.34 -2.91
CA THR A 119 2.66 9.77 -2.02
C THR A 119 1.47 10.71 -1.86
N LEU A 120 1.69 12.01 -1.84
CA LEU A 120 0.61 13.00 -1.74
C LEU A 120 -0.18 13.12 -3.05
N SER A 121 0.45 12.91 -4.21
CA SER A 121 -0.24 12.91 -5.51
C SER A 121 -1.22 11.74 -5.70
N TRP A 122 -1.04 10.65 -4.94
CA TRP A 122 -1.84 9.43 -5.08
C TRP A 122 -3.36 9.68 -5.03
N TYR A 123 -3.81 10.52 -4.10
CA TYR A 123 -5.25 10.72 -3.91
C TYR A 123 -5.89 11.42 -5.12
N SER A 124 -5.23 12.47 -5.64
CA SER A 124 -5.68 13.13 -6.86
C SER A 124 -5.61 12.22 -8.08
N ASP A 125 -4.59 11.36 -8.17
CA ASP A 125 -4.45 10.39 -9.27
C ASP A 125 -5.61 9.39 -9.26
N VAL A 126 -5.94 8.83 -8.09
CA VAL A 126 -7.07 7.90 -7.91
C VAL A 126 -8.41 8.58 -8.22
N LEU A 127 -8.61 9.81 -7.75
CA LEU A 127 -9.82 10.57 -8.07
C LEU A 127 -9.97 10.80 -9.58
N ALA A 128 -8.89 11.23 -10.25
CA ALA A 128 -8.89 11.46 -11.68
C ALA A 128 -9.17 10.16 -12.47
N GLU A 129 -8.60 9.03 -12.04
CA GLU A 129 -8.86 7.72 -12.63
C GLU A 129 -10.31 7.25 -12.40
N LEU A 130 -10.89 7.48 -11.22
CA LEU A 130 -12.29 7.18 -10.95
C LEU A 130 -13.23 8.01 -11.82
N GLU A 131 -12.97 9.31 -11.96
CA GLU A 131 -13.78 10.21 -12.78
C GLU A 131 -13.66 9.88 -14.27
N LYS A 132 -12.46 9.58 -14.76
CA LYS A 132 -12.23 9.15 -16.15
C LYS A 132 -13.03 7.89 -16.50
N ASN A 133 -13.22 6.99 -15.54
CA ASN A 133 -13.96 5.74 -15.71
C ASN A 133 -15.47 5.89 -15.45
N ARG A 134 -15.96 7.10 -15.14
CA ARG A 134 -17.38 7.34 -14.86
C ARG A 134 -18.17 7.41 -16.16
N ILE A 135 -19.40 6.89 -16.13
CA ILE A 135 -20.38 7.01 -17.23
C ILE A 135 -21.48 8.01 -16.79
N PRO A 136 -21.48 9.24 -17.34
CA PRO A 136 -22.43 10.27 -16.94
C PRO A 136 -23.88 9.89 -17.27
N GLY A 137 -24.82 10.34 -16.42
CA GLY A 137 -26.26 10.20 -16.67
C GLY A 137 -26.85 8.81 -16.40
N THR A 138 -26.03 7.87 -15.94
CA THR A 138 -26.53 6.58 -15.44
C THR A 138 -27.18 6.75 -14.07
N VAL A 139 -28.09 5.85 -13.73
CA VAL A 139 -28.82 5.84 -12.46
C VAL A 139 -28.64 4.50 -11.78
N ALA A 140 -28.48 4.52 -10.45
CA ALA A 140 -28.54 3.31 -9.66
C ALA A 140 -29.96 2.74 -9.67
N ARG A 141 -30.08 1.43 -9.43
CA ARG A 141 -31.33 0.77 -9.05
C ARG A 141 -31.77 1.23 -7.66
N ASN A 142 -32.91 0.73 -7.18
CA ASN A 142 -33.40 1.06 -5.85
C ASN A 142 -32.33 0.69 -4.79
N LEU A 143 -31.94 1.66 -3.96
CA LEU A 143 -30.83 1.48 -3.01
C LEU A 143 -31.03 0.28 -2.06
N SER A 144 -32.28 -0.01 -1.70
CA SER A 144 -32.61 -1.16 -0.84
C SER A 144 -32.21 -2.50 -1.46
N GLU A 145 -32.14 -2.62 -2.79
CA GLU A 145 -31.74 -3.86 -3.47
C GLU A 145 -30.27 -4.24 -3.22
N TYR A 146 -29.40 -3.24 -3.00
CA TYR A 146 -27.98 -3.47 -2.71
C TYR A 146 -27.74 -3.88 -1.26
N THR A 147 -28.70 -3.66 -0.36
CA THR A 147 -28.50 -3.94 1.07
C THR A 147 -28.33 -5.44 1.35
N GLY A 148 -27.49 -5.77 2.33
CA GLY A 148 -27.27 -7.14 2.80
C GLY A 148 -25.80 -7.49 3.00
N ARG A 149 -25.58 -8.74 3.37
CA ARG A 149 -24.25 -9.30 3.62
C ARG A 149 -23.71 -9.99 2.38
N TYR A 150 -22.47 -9.67 2.05
CA TYR A 150 -21.74 -10.26 0.95
C TYR A 150 -20.52 -10.95 1.53
N SER A 151 -20.29 -12.21 1.15
CA SER A 151 -19.06 -12.94 1.49
C SER A 151 -18.35 -13.40 0.22
N ASN A 152 -17.01 -13.46 0.29
CA ASN A 152 -16.25 -14.20 -0.71
C ASN A 152 -16.57 -15.70 -0.56
N GLU A 153 -16.30 -16.49 -1.60
CA GLU A 153 -16.64 -17.91 -1.62
C GLU A 153 -16.02 -18.72 -0.47
N ALA A 154 -14.85 -18.29 0.03
CA ALA A 154 -14.16 -18.92 1.16
C ALA A 154 -14.65 -18.43 2.53
N GLU A 155 -15.58 -17.47 2.58
CA GLU A 155 -16.11 -16.83 3.80
C GLU A 155 -15.03 -16.22 4.72
N THR A 156 -13.87 -15.91 4.17
CA THR A 156 -12.77 -15.23 4.89
C THR A 156 -12.86 -13.71 4.81
N MET A 157 -13.67 -13.20 3.88
CA MET A 157 -13.95 -11.80 3.71
C MET A 157 -15.44 -11.55 3.58
N MET A 158 -15.93 -10.58 4.33
CA MET A 158 -17.32 -10.15 4.28
C MET A 158 -17.44 -8.62 4.27
N MET A 159 -18.52 -8.16 3.65
CA MET A 159 -18.96 -6.76 3.63
C MET A 159 -20.44 -6.71 3.92
N ASP A 160 -20.85 -5.80 4.79
CA ASP A 160 -22.26 -5.48 5.00
C ASP A 160 -22.58 -4.17 4.28
N ILE A 161 -23.60 -4.19 3.43
CA ILE A 161 -24.12 -3.01 2.74
C ILE A 161 -25.38 -2.56 3.46
N LEU A 162 -25.33 -1.35 4.01
CA LEU A 162 -26.34 -0.78 4.88
C LEU A 162 -27.01 0.40 4.18
N LEU A 163 -28.31 0.54 4.38
CA LEU A 163 -29.05 1.73 3.98
C LEU A 163 -28.91 2.79 5.07
N ASP A 164 -28.48 3.99 4.70
CA ASP A 164 -28.56 5.16 5.55
C ASP A 164 -29.88 5.89 5.25
N SER A 165 -30.85 5.80 6.17
CA SER A 165 -32.18 6.40 6.03
C SER A 165 -32.25 7.85 6.55
N GLY A 166 -31.13 8.57 6.51
CA GLY A 166 -31.07 9.99 6.85
C GLY A 166 -31.88 10.89 5.91
N SER A 167 -31.71 12.21 6.02
CA SER A 167 -32.42 13.19 5.18
C SER A 167 -32.19 13.01 3.68
N GLU A 168 -31.01 12.50 3.31
CA GLU A 168 -30.72 12.02 1.96
C GLU A 168 -30.37 10.53 2.05
N PRO A 169 -31.19 9.64 1.49
CA PRO A 169 -30.94 8.21 1.58
C PRO A 169 -29.69 7.84 0.79
N GLY A 170 -28.78 7.10 1.43
CA GLY A 170 -27.52 6.67 0.85
C GLY A 170 -27.14 5.25 1.25
N LEU A 171 -26.04 4.74 0.70
CA LEU A 171 -25.51 3.44 1.08
C LEU A 171 -24.23 3.60 1.91
N LYS A 172 -24.00 2.64 2.80
CA LYS A 172 -22.75 2.48 3.55
C LYS A 172 -22.22 1.06 3.37
N LEU A 173 -20.90 0.92 3.39
CA LEU A 173 -20.20 -0.36 3.39
C LEU A 173 -19.49 -0.54 4.72
N ALA A 174 -19.70 -1.67 5.38
CA ALA A 174 -18.95 -2.07 6.58
C ALA A 174 -18.06 -3.27 6.25
N PHE A 175 -16.74 -3.11 6.33
CA PHE A 175 -15.84 -4.25 6.20
C PHE A 175 -15.93 -5.14 7.43
N GLN A 176 -16.08 -6.45 7.23
CA GLN A 176 -16.16 -7.45 8.32
C GLN A 176 -17.30 -7.18 9.33
N GLY A 177 -18.31 -6.39 8.95
CA GLY A 177 -19.38 -5.94 9.86
C GLY A 177 -18.89 -5.04 11.00
N LEU A 178 -17.65 -4.52 10.93
CA LEU A 178 -17.06 -3.71 11.99
C LEU A 178 -17.54 -2.26 11.89
N GLU A 179 -18.07 -1.72 12.99
CA GLU A 179 -18.54 -0.33 13.07
C GLU A 179 -17.42 0.69 12.81
N SER A 180 -16.19 0.39 13.22
CA SER A 180 -15.00 1.23 12.96
C SER A 180 -14.62 1.29 11.48
N GLU A 181 -15.12 0.35 10.67
CA GLU A 181 -14.79 0.18 9.26
C GLU A 181 -15.98 0.44 8.32
N ILE A 182 -16.86 1.37 8.74
CA ILE A 182 -17.98 1.86 7.94
C ILE A 182 -17.56 3.04 7.04
N TYR A 183 -17.82 2.92 5.75
CA TYR A 183 -17.56 3.94 4.73
C TYR A 183 -18.83 4.31 3.97
N PRO A 184 -19.04 5.59 3.60
CA PRO A 184 -20.10 5.95 2.68
C PRO A 184 -19.84 5.34 1.30
N LEU A 185 -20.90 4.97 0.59
CA LEU A 185 -20.85 4.57 -0.82
C LEU A 185 -21.42 5.70 -1.68
N THR A 186 -20.57 6.23 -2.54
CA THR A 186 -20.94 7.27 -3.52
C THR A 186 -21.19 6.60 -4.87
N HIS A 187 -22.33 6.88 -5.50
CA HIS A 187 -22.63 6.35 -6.83
C HIS A 187 -21.62 6.87 -7.86
N SER A 188 -21.10 5.96 -8.68
CA SER A 188 -20.21 6.30 -9.80
C SER A 188 -20.99 6.21 -11.11
N HIS A 189 -21.43 5.01 -11.47
CA HIS A 189 -22.23 4.75 -12.65
C HIS A 189 -22.91 3.40 -12.54
N ASP A 190 -24.05 3.21 -13.21
CA ASP A 190 -24.83 1.97 -13.20
C ASP A 190 -24.99 1.42 -11.78
N ASP A 191 -24.57 0.16 -11.55
CA ASP A 191 -24.52 -0.53 -10.26
C ASP A 191 -23.13 -0.47 -9.58
N VAL A 192 -22.34 0.57 -9.87
CA VAL A 192 -20.99 0.78 -9.34
C VAL A 192 -20.96 1.95 -8.38
N PHE A 193 -20.42 1.69 -7.19
CA PHE A 193 -20.23 2.67 -6.13
C PHE A 193 -18.76 2.76 -5.75
N THR A 194 -18.33 3.88 -5.19
CA THR A 194 -17.00 4.03 -4.59
C THR A 194 -17.11 4.24 -3.09
N TRP A 195 -16.19 3.64 -2.33
CA TRP A 195 -16.01 3.89 -0.89
C TRP A 195 -14.83 4.82 -0.60
N LEU A 196 -14.29 5.49 -1.63
CA LEU A 196 -13.22 6.45 -1.48
C LEU A 196 -13.65 7.61 -0.57
N VAL A 197 -12.88 7.82 0.50
CA VAL A 197 -12.95 8.99 1.37
C VAL A 197 -11.62 9.74 1.31
N THR A 198 -11.53 10.91 1.93
CA THR A 198 -10.30 11.71 1.91
C THR A 198 -9.10 10.92 2.45
N ARG A 199 -7.90 11.23 1.96
CA ARG A 199 -6.65 10.67 2.46
C ARG A 199 -6.52 10.80 3.99
N ASN A 200 -6.91 11.95 4.54
CA ASN A 200 -6.85 12.20 5.98
C ASN A 200 -7.81 11.30 6.76
N GLU A 201 -9.01 11.02 6.22
CA GLU A 201 -9.95 10.10 6.87
C GLU A 201 -9.41 8.66 6.89
N PHE A 202 -8.79 8.22 5.80
CA PHE A 202 -8.09 6.92 5.79
C PHE A 202 -6.93 6.88 6.79
N ALA A 203 -6.10 7.91 6.83
CA ALA A 203 -4.98 7.99 7.76
C ALA A 203 -5.46 7.98 9.23
N ARG A 204 -6.54 8.73 9.54
CA ARG A 204 -7.16 8.77 10.87
C ARG A 204 -7.63 7.39 11.33
N ARG A 205 -8.07 6.54 10.40
CA ARG A 205 -8.51 5.16 10.66
C ARG A 205 -7.38 4.14 10.63
N GLY A 206 -6.12 4.56 10.47
CA GLY A 206 -4.99 3.64 10.35
C GLY A 206 -5.07 2.77 9.09
N ARG A 207 -5.76 3.22 8.03
CA ARG A 207 -5.77 2.48 6.76
C ARG A 207 -4.44 2.63 6.05
N PHE A 208 -3.99 1.51 5.50
CA PHE A 208 -2.72 1.45 4.81
C PHE A 208 -2.86 2.01 3.39
N LEU A 209 -2.22 3.14 3.11
CA LEU A 209 -2.35 3.89 1.86
C LEU A 209 -1.09 3.74 0.99
N MET A 210 -1.18 2.93 -0.06
CA MET A 210 -0.07 2.72 -0.98
C MET A 210 -0.48 2.89 -2.44
N ARG A 211 0.30 3.69 -3.18
CA ARG A 211 0.09 3.95 -4.62
C ARG A 211 0.07 2.68 -5.48
N GLY A 212 0.81 1.64 -5.11
CA GLY A 212 0.83 0.35 -5.81
C GLY A 212 -0.25 -0.66 -5.40
N LEU A 213 -0.99 -0.41 -4.31
CA LEU A 213 -2.00 -1.34 -3.78
C LEU A 213 -3.43 -0.81 -3.90
N ASN A 214 -3.60 0.51 -3.85
CA ASN A 214 -4.89 1.17 -3.74
C ASN A 214 -5.14 2.03 -4.97
N ASN A 215 -5.30 1.41 -6.13
CA ASN A 215 -5.69 2.10 -7.37
C ASN A 215 -7.22 2.40 -7.39
N ALA A 216 -7.73 3.01 -8.46
CA ALA A 216 -9.17 3.29 -8.55
C ALA A 216 -10.05 2.05 -8.40
N GLU A 217 -9.65 0.91 -8.97
CA GLU A 217 -10.42 -0.35 -8.87
C GLU A 217 -10.57 -0.84 -7.43
N TYR A 218 -9.55 -0.67 -6.58
CA TYR A 218 -9.64 -1.03 -5.17
C TYR A 218 -10.78 -0.31 -4.43
N PHE A 219 -11.10 0.92 -4.85
CA PHE A 219 -12.17 1.71 -4.24
C PHE A 219 -13.55 1.48 -4.84
N LYS A 220 -13.67 0.68 -5.90
CA LYS A 220 -14.97 0.39 -6.55
C LYS A 220 -15.64 -0.83 -5.93
N THR A 221 -16.95 -0.73 -5.76
CA THR A 221 -17.85 -1.83 -5.46
C THR A 221 -18.82 -1.96 -6.63
N ASN A 222 -18.68 -3.02 -7.42
CA ASN A 222 -19.55 -3.30 -8.57
C ASN A 222 -20.54 -4.40 -8.19
N PHE A 223 -21.83 -4.05 -8.13
CA PHE A 223 -22.92 -4.98 -7.90
C PHE A 223 -23.41 -5.56 -9.23
N GLY A 224 -22.94 -6.75 -9.58
CA GLY A 224 -23.38 -7.47 -10.76
C GLY A 224 -24.86 -7.89 -10.71
N PRO A 225 -25.40 -8.38 -11.83
CA PRO A 225 -26.77 -8.88 -11.92
C PRO A 225 -27.03 -9.96 -10.85
N GLY A 226 -28.12 -9.82 -10.08
CA GLY A 226 -28.44 -10.73 -8.96
C GLY A 226 -27.78 -10.39 -7.62
N GLY A 227 -27.11 -9.25 -7.49
CA GLY A 227 -26.53 -8.80 -6.22
C GLY A 227 -25.22 -9.51 -5.89
N HIS A 228 -24.33 -9.64 -6.86
CA HIS A 228 -22.98 -10.17 -6.63
C HIS A 228 -21.98 -9.02 -6.59
N ILE A 229 -21.14 -8.90 -5.56
CA ILE A 229 -20.01 -7.97 -5.62
C ILE A 229 -18.91 -8.61 -6.47
N SER A 230 -18.53 -7.96 -7.56
CA SER A 230 -17.60 -8.51 -8.55
C SER A 230 -16.18 -8.71 -7.99
N TYR A 231 -15.80 -7.95 -6.96
CA TYR A 231 -14.48 -8.02 -6.34
C TYR A 231 -14.56 -7.82 -4.81
N MET A 232 -14.27 -8.89 -4.06
CA MET A 232 -13.80 -8.81 -2.67
C MET A 232 -12.45 -9.50 -2.61
N VAL A 233 -11.38 -8.72 -2.73
CA VAL A 233 -10.03 -9.28 -2.89
C VAL A 233 -9.27 -9.24 -1.57
N ALA A 234 -9.08 -10.41 -0.95
CA ALA A 234 -7.77 -10.79 -0.41
C ALA A 234 -6.99 -11.33 -1.61
N ARG A 235 -5.76 -10.88 -1.83
CA ARG A 235 -5.00 -11.04 -3.09
C ARG A 235 -5.15 -12.39 -3.85
N SER A 236 -5.06 -12.22 -5.18
CA SER A 236 -4.84 -13.18 -6.29
C SER A 236 -5.98 -14.13 -6.67
N MET A 237 -6.83 -13.62 -7.57
CA MET A 237 -7.64 -14.25 -8.63
C MET A 237 -9.07 -13.68 -8.60
N PRO A 238 -9.69 -13.41 -9.77
CA PRO A 238 -11.07 -12.96 -9.83
C PRO A 238 -11.97 -14.06 -9.25
N ARG A 239 -12.62 -13.80 -8.11
CA ARG A 239 -13.59 -14.72 -7.51
C ARG A 239 -14.84 -13.93 -7.13
N ARG A 240 -15.99 -14.41 -7.64
CA ARG A 240 -17.31 -13.77 -7.45
C ARG A 240 -17.74 -13.87 -5.99
N ALA A 241 -18.20 -12.77 -5.39
CA ALA A 241 -18.85 -12.81 -4.08
C ALA A 241 -20.34 -13.15 -4.23
N ARG A 242 -20.93 -13.86 -3.25
CA ARG A 242 -22.38 -14.14 -3.21
C ARG A 242 -23.03 -13.37 -2.07
N LYS A 243 -24.25 -12.90 -2.32
CA LYS A 243 -25.13 -12.37 -1.28
C LYS A 243 -25.60 -13.54 -0.41
N VAL A 244 -25.40 -13.44 0.89
CA VAL A 244 -25.85 -14.45 1.86
C VAL A 244 -27.10 -13.91 2.54
N TYR A 245 -28.21 -14.61 2.39
CA TYR A 245 -29.43 -14.33 3.13
C TYR A 245 -29.26 -14.86 4.56
N ALA A 246 -29.48 -14.01 5.56
CA ALA A 246 -29.64 -14.48 6.94
C ALA A 246 -30.90 -15.37 7.01
N LYS A 247 -30.78 -16.53 7.66
CA LYS A 247 -31.92 -17.39 8.03
C LYS A 247 -32.68 -16.79 9.21
#